data_AF-A0A944Z0C9-F1
#
_entry.id   AF-A0A944Z0C9-F1
#
_cell.length_a   1.000
_cell.length_b   1.000
_cell.length_c   1.000
_cell.angle_alpha   90.00
_cell.angle_beta   90.00
_cell.angle_gamma   90.00
#
_symmetry.space_group_name_H-M   'P 1'
#
loop_
_entity.id
_entity.type
_entity.pdbx_description
1 polymer ?
#
loop_
_entity_poly.entity_id
_entity_poly.type
_entity_poly.pdbx_seq_one_letter_code
_entity_poly.pdbx_strand_id
1 'polypeptide(L)'
;MRVSVVTLFPELYESFLTTSLIGRAQESGRISSEVTCFFDYCAPKERIDAPTFGYGSGVLIRPEVVERAVNDVEGRHGKAFKIFFSPQGRKLDQSQLRDLYKRIKKTHNHLMLLPARYEGMDERAQEHYADEVISVGDFVLMGGDLPAMMLIEGLLRLEPEVVGKVTSVEQDSFSDAFVDYPAFCAPVEWKGQTVPEVLRSGDHGAVDKWRAQEAAQKTVVDHFGWLRSHVSQESDVTRAREHILPHYVVLMHDQIVLPHGKVGTTSVTSLDMHDIARSAQTYGLQGYFLVTPLVDQKKIVQKLLDFWKSDVGISYNKARHQAINAVSVKDSLDQAIEQVRNEHGKEPILIATSARPVNGVEMITFNDQATVWSRDRPVVFILGTGQGLDQSVIDRCDYLLVPVQGFSNYNHLSVRSAAAIIFDRWLGINPV
;
A
#
# COMPACT_ATOMS: atom_id res chain seq x y z
N MET A 1 -27.22 -2.51 -18.46
CA MET A 1 -27.26 -3.13 -17.11
C MET A 1 -28.48 -2.61 -16.36
N ARG A 2 -29.17 -3.44 -15.56
CA ARG A 2 -30.21 -2.97 -14.63
C ARG A 2 -29.64 -2.82 -13.22
N VAL A 3 -29.96 -1.74 -12.53
CA VAL A 3 -29.56 -1.47 -11.14
C VAL A 3 -30.81 -1.27 -10.29
N SER A 4 -31.03 -2.10 -9.29
CA SER A 4 -32.06 -1.90 -8.28
C SER A 4 -31.40 -1.51 -6.98
N VAL A 5 -31.84 -0.42 -6.35
CA VAL A 5 -31.38 0.00 -5.03
C VAL A 5 -32.54 -0.10 -4.07
N VAL A 6 -32.36 -0.88 -3.01
CA VAL A 6 -33.33 -0.97 -1.91
C VAL A 6 -32.75 -0.20 -0.73
N THR A 7 -33.29 0.98 -0.44
CA THR A 7 -32.73 1.90 0.55
C THR A 7 -33.79 2.45 1.49
N LEU A 8 -33.37 2.97 2.63
CA LEU A 8 -34.22 3.75 3.52
C LEU A 8 -34.43 5.19 3.03
N PHE A 9 -33.58 5.69 2.13
CA PHE A 9 -33.56 7.09 1.71
C PHE A 9 -33.50 7.21 0.17
N PRO A 10 -34.59 6.90 -0.55
CA PRO A 10 -34.63 7.01 -2.00
C PRO A 10 -34.25 8.39 -2.55
N GLU A 11 -34.54 9.45 -1.79
CA GLU A 11 -34.27 10.84 -2.14
C GLU A 11 -32.78 11.13 -2.41
N LEU A 12 -31.87 10.35 -1.80
CA LEU A 12 -30.44 10.49 -2.05
C LEU A 12 -30.07 10.16 -3.51
N TYR A 13 -30.85 9.31 -4.16
CA TYR A 13 -30.53 8.80 -5.50
C TYR A 13 -31.17 9.62 -6.63
N GLU A 14 -32.18 10.44 -6.35
CA GLU A 14 -32.93 11.20 -7.37
C GLU A 14 -32.00 12.05 -8.25
N SER A 15 -31.16 12.88 -7.61
CA SER A 15 -30.20 13.72 -8.32
C SER A 15 -28.98 12.92 -8.79
N PHE A 16 -28.53 11.94 -7.99
CA PHE A 16 -27.34 11.15 -8.31
C PHE A 16 -27.50 10.40 -9.64
N LEU A 17 -28.63 9.72 -9.84
CA LEU A 17 -28.87 8.90 -11.03
C LEU A 17 -29.08 9.75 -12.29
N THR A 18 -29.63 10.95 -12.15
CA THR A 18 -29.95 11.84 -13.27
C THR A 18 -28.82 12.81 -13.66
N THR A 19 -27.70 12.81 -12.93
CA THR A 19 -26.61 13.78 -13.14
C THR A 19 -25.47 13.21 -13.99
N SER A 20 -24.88 14.06 -14.83
CA SER A 20 -23.63 13.80 -15.57
C SER A 20 -23.66 12.54 -16.46
N LEU A 21 -22.62 11.72 -16.43
CA LEU A 21 -22.48 10.49 -17.23
C LEU A 21 -23.52 9.42 -16.86
N ILE A 22 -23.93 9.37 -15.58
CA ILE A 22 -24.94 8.41 -15.11
C ILE A 22 -26.29 8.74 -15.77
N GLY A 23 -26.72 10.01 -15.69
CA GLY A 23 -27.96 10.47 -16.35
C GLY A 23 -27.94 10.23 -17.85
N ARG A 24 -26.85 10.59 -18.53
CA ARG A 24 -26.69 10.32 -19.98
C ARG A 24 -26.75 8.83 -20.32
N ALA A 25 -26.18 7.97 -19.47
CA ALA A 25 -26.26 6.53 -19.66
C ALA A 25 -27.71 6.02 -19.51
N GLN A 26 -28.50 6.59 -18.58
CA GLN A 26 -29.93 6.29 -18.46
C GLN A 26 -30.72 6.75 -19.68
N GLU A 27 -30.54 8.00 -20.12
CA GLU A 27 -31.23 8.58 -21.28
C GLU A 27 -30.96 7.79 -22.57
N SER A 28 -29.74 7.29 -22.72
CA SER A 28 -29.35 6.41 -23.84
C SER A 28 -29.85 4.97 -23.73
N GLY A 29 -30.52 4.59 -22.63
CA GLY A 29 -31.03 3.24 -22.38
C GLY A 29 -29.96 2.19 -22.08
N ARG A 30 -28.68 2.59 -21.89
CA ARG A 30 -27.59 1.65 -21.57
C ARG A 30 -27.71 1.11 -20.15
N ILE A 31 -28.22 1.94 -19.26
CA ILE A 31 -28.48 1.58 -17.86
C ILE A 31 -29.95 1.87 -17.55
N SER A 32 -30.54 1.03 -16.72
CA SER A 32 -31.85 1.30 -16.13
C SER A 32 -31.70 1.18 -14.63
N SER A 33 -32.28 2.11 -13.88
CA SER A 33 -32.23 2.08 -12.43
C SER A 33 -33.62 2.16 -11.84
N GLU A 34 -33.79 1.50 -10.71
CA GLU A 34 -34.96 1.64 -9.85
C GLU A 34 -34.50 1.78 -8.41
N VAL A 35 -35.13 2.69 -7.68
CA VAL A 35 -34.85 2.91 -6.26
C VAL A 35 -36.15 2.68 -5.51
N THR A 36 -36.14 1.72 -4.59
CA THR A 36 -37.30 1.38 -3.75
C THR A 36 -37.00 1.65 -2.28
N CYS A 37 -38.04 2.02 -1.53
CA CYS A 37 -37.91 2.30 -0.11
C CYS A 37 -38.09 1.01 0.69
N PHE A 38 -37.20 0.72 1.64
CA PHE A 38 -37.36 -0.44 2.52
C PHE A 38 -38.69 -0.40 3.32
N PHE A 39 -39.20 0.80 3.62
CA PHE A 39 -40.48 0.96 4.33
C PHE A 39 -41.68 0.43 3.53
N ASP A 40 -41.58 0.34 2.20
CA ASP A 40 -42.64 -0.23 1.36
C ASP A 40 -42.83 -1.74 1.62
N TYR A 41 -41.83 -2.38 2.22
CA TYR A 41 -41.85 -3.79 2.61
C TYR A 41 -42.20 -4.00 4.09
N CYS A 42 -42.76 -2.99 4.76
CA CYS A 42 -43.28 -3.07 6.12
C CYS A 42 -44.81 -2.91 6.11
N ALA A 43 -45.51 -3.73 6.89
CA ALA A 43 -46.93 -3.55 7.14
C ALA A 43 -47.19 -2.23 7.91
N PRO A 44 -48.42 -1.69 7.86
CA PRO A 44 -48.74 -0.47 8.61
C PRO A 44 -48.38 -0.59 10.10
N LYS A 45 -47.57 0.36 10.60
CA LYS A 45 -47.03 0.42 11.98
C LYS A 45 -46.02 -0.68 12.34
N GLU A 46 -45.63 -1.53 11.39
CA GLU A 46 -44.54 -2.48 11.56
C GLU A 46 -43.21 -1.73 11.57
N ARG A 47 -42.34 -2.03 12.55
CA ARG A 47 -40.97 -1.52 12.55
C ARG A 47 -40.14 -2.26 11.51
N ILE A 48 -39.36 -1.51 10.73
CA ILE A 48 -38.34 -2.07 9.83
C ILE A 48 -37.20 -2.75 10.60
N ASP A 49 -36.90 -2.23 11.78
CA ASP A 49 -35.76 -2.63 12.58
C ASP A 49 -36.17 -3.35 13.87
N ALA A 50 -35.20 -4.01 14.50
CA ALA A 50 -35.33 -4.59 15.82
C ALA A 50 -34.03 -4.39 16.63
N PRO A 51 -34.11 -4.30 17.96
CA PRO A 51 -32.92 -4.29 18.82
C PRO A 51 -32.04 -5.51 18.59
N THR A 52 -30.72 -5.34 18.72
CA THR A 52 -29.76 -6.46 18.66
C THR A 52 -29.96 -7.43 19.83
N PHE A 53 -29.74 -8.72 19.59
CA PHE A 53 -29.62 -9.69 20.67
C PHE A 53 -28.26 -9.52 21.38
N GLY A 54 -28.24 -9.60 22.71
CA GLY A 54 -27.03 -9.44 23.53
C GLY A 54 -26.96 -8.09 24.24
N TYR A 55 -25.79 -7.78 24.82
CA TYR A 55 -25.54 -6.49 25.46
C TYR A 55 -25.07 -5.47 24.41
N GLY A 56 -25.76 -4.35 24.31
CA GLY A 56 -25.40 -3.27 23.38
C GLY A 56 -26.57 -2.31 23.14
N SER A 57 -26.25 -1.15 22.58
CA SER A 57 -27.23 -0.21 22.03
C SER A 57 -27.21 -0.31 20.51
N GLY A 58 -28.37 -0.36 19.88
CA GLY A 58 -28.47 -0.36 18.42
C GLY A 58 -29.66 -1.16 17.92
N VAL A 59 -29.96 -0.98 16.64
CA VAL A 59 -31.00 -1.74 15.94
C VAL A 59 -30.45 -2.25 14.61
N LEU A 60 -30.97 -3.38 14.16
CA LEU A 60 -30.67 -3.97 12.85
C LEU A 60 -31.93 -3.98 11.99
N ILE A 61 -31.76 -3.82 10.68
CA ILE A 61 -32.85 -4.08 9.72
C ILE A 61 -33.22 -5.56 9.82
N ARG A 62 -34.52 -5.81 9.99
CA ARG A 62 -35.05 -7.16 10.23
C ARG A 62 -34.90 -8.07 9.00
N PRO A 63 -34.64 -9.37 9.21
CA PRO A 63 -34.40 -10.30 8.13
C PRO A 63 -35.64 -10.49 7.24
N GLU A 64 -36.86 -10.45 7.80
CA GLU A 64 -38.09 -10.62 7.00
C GLU A 64 -38.35 -9.44 6.06
N VAL A 65 -37.90 -8.23 6.43
CA VAL A 65 -38.02 -7.05 5.55
C VAL A 65 -37.06 -7.18 4.38
N VAL A 66 -35.83 -7.63 4.63
CA VAL A 66 -34.85 -7.91 3.57
C VAL A 66 -35.37 -8.99 2.62
N GLU A 67 -35.90 -10.10 3.15
CA GLU A 67 -36.51 -11.17 2.36
C GLU A 67 -37.62 -10.64 1.45
N ARG A 68 -38.57 -9.87 2.00
CA ARG A 68 -39.68 -9.31 1.22
C ARG A 68 -39.18 -8.38 0.11
N ALA A 69 -38.20 -7.54 0.40
CA ALA A 69 -37.63 -6.64 -0.58
C ALA A 69 -36.92 -7.39 -1.73
N VAL A 70 -36.06 -8.36 -1.39
CA VAL A 70 -35.35 -9.18 -2.38
C VAL A 70 -36.32 -9.94 -3.26
N ASN A 71 -37.30 -10.62 -2.66
CA ASN A 71 -38.29 -11.42 -3.38
C ASN A 71 -39.16 -10.56 -4.31
N ASP A 72 -39.56 -9.36 -3.89
CA ASP A 72 -40.32 -8.44 -4.73
C ASP A 72 -39.51 -7.93 -5.93
N VAL A 73 -38.30 -7.43 -5.68
CA VAL A 73 -37.45 -6.90 -6.76
C VAL A 73 -37.09 -8.00 -7.76
N GLU A 74 -36.73 -9.20 -7.28
CA GLU A 74 -36.45 -10.33 -8.17
C GLU A 74 -37.72 -10.87 -8.87
N GLY A 75 -38.88 -10.79 -8.22
CA GLY A 75 -40.16 -11.12 -8.85
C GLY A 75 -40.51 -10.21 -10.02
N ARG A 76 -40.13 -8.93 -9.95
CA ARG A 76 -40.40 -7.94 -11.00
C ARG A 76 -39.37 -7.95 -12.14
N HIS A 77 -38.10 -8.21 -11.83
CA HIS A 77 -37.00 -8.04 -12.79
C HIS A 77 -36.15 -9.28 -13.06
N GLY A 78 -36.46 -10.39 -12.39
CA GLY A 78 -35.65 -11.61 -12.41
C GLY A 78 -34.54 -11.59 -11.37
N LYS A 79 -33.79 -12.69 -11.29
CA LYS A 79 -32.69 -12.82 -10.32
C LYS A 79 -31.64 -11.70 -10.48
N ALA A 80 -31.13 -11.19 -9.38
CA ALA A 80 -30.11 -10.16 -9.37
C ALA A 80 -28.83 -10.65 -8.71
N PHE A 81 -27.69 -10.03 -9.07
CA PHE A 81 -26.47 -10.09 -8.28
C PHE A 81 -26.61 -9.10 -7.11
N LYS A 82 -26.66 -9.59 -5.87
CA LYS A 82 -27.01 -8.84 -4.67
C LYS A 82 -25.77 -8.43 -3.89
N ILE A 83 -25.61 -7.13 -3.67
CA ILE A 83 -24.48 -6.57 -2.94
C ILE A 83 -24.97 -5.86 -1.67
N PHE A 84 -24.42 -6.29 -0.55
CA PHE A 84 -24.59 -5.67 0.75
C PHE A 84 -23.35 -4.85 1.10
N PHE A 85 -23.48 -3.91 2.02
CA PHE A 85 -22.39 -3.01 2.41
C PHE A 85 -22.12 -3.10 3.91
N SER A 86 -20.87 -3.35 4.25
CA SER A 86 -20.38 -3.44 5.62
C SER A 86 -18.91 -3.07 5.66
N PRO A 87 -18.43 -2.37 6.71
CA PRO A 87 -16.98 -2.13 6.88
C PRO A 87 -16.18 -3.44 7.00
N GLN A 88 -16.85 -4.56 7.34
CA GLN A 88 -16.25 -5.90 7.42
C GLN A 88 -16.26 -6.66 6.08
N GLY A 89 -16.88 -6.07 5.05
CA GLY A 89 -16.90 -6.64 3.70
C GLY A 89 -15.54 -6.61 3.01
N ARG A 90 -15.48 -7.23 1.83
CA ARG A 90 -14.29 -7.19 0.98
C ARG A 90 -14.04 -5.75 0.51
N LYS A 91 -12.82 -5.24 0.74
CA LYS A 91 -12.42 -3.87 0.38
C LYS A 91 -12.40 -3.65 -1.12
N LEU A 92 -13.20 -2.70 -1.56
CA LEU A 92 -13.30 -2.29 -2.96
C LEU A 92 -12.00 -1.65 -3.45
N ASP A 93 -11.36 -2.30 -4.41
CA ASP A 93 -10.29 -1.75 -5.24
C ASP A 93 -10.63 -1.89 -6.74
N GLN A 94 -9.77 -1.37 -7.61
CA GLN A 94 -10.00 -1.37 -9.05
C GLN A 94 -10.02 -2.79 -9.65
N SER A 95 -9.29 -3.75 -9.06
CA SER A 95 -9.28 -5.15 -9.48
C SER A 95 -10.60 -5.84 -9.12
N GLN A 96 -11.07 -5.66 -7.89
CA GLN A 96 -12.37 -6.15 -7.44
C GLN A 96 -13.51 -5.52 -8.25
N LEU A 97 -13.44 -4.23 -8.56
CA LEU A 97 -14.46 -3.56 -9.36
C LEU A 97 -14.60 -4.20 -10.75
N ARG A 98 -13.47 -4.52 -11.41
CA ARG A 98 -13.45 -5.24 -12.70
C ARG A 98 -13.99 -6.66 -12.58
N ASP A 99 -13.66 -7.39 -11.50
CA ASP A 99 -14.20 -8.74 -11.25
C ASP A 99 -15.73 -8.70 -11.05
N LEU A 100 -16.21 -7.81 -10.19
CA LEU A 100 -17.63 -7.60 -9.93
C LEU A 100 -18.38 -7.27 -11.22
N TYR A 101 -17.87 -6.32 -12.01
CA TYR A 101 -18.46 -5.97 -13.30
C TYR A 101 -18.62 -7.20 -14.21
N LYS A 102 -17.57 -8.01 -14.38
CA LYS A 102 -17.62 -9.24 -15.18
C LYS A 102 -18.65 -10.24 -14.65
N ARG A 103 -18.71 -10.45 -13.33
CA ARG A 103 -19.65 -11.39 -12.68
C ARG A 103 -21.10 -10.92 -12.84
N ILE A 104 -21.38 -9.64 -12.64
CA ILE A 104 -22.71 -9.04 -12.82
C ILE A 104 -23.18 -9.20 -14.27
N LYS A 105 -22.30 -8.92 -15.24
CA LYS A 105 -22.61 -9.06 -16.68
C LYS A 105 -22.87 -10.51 -17.09
N LYS A 106 -22.13 -11.48 -16.52
CA LYS A 106 -22.23 -12.91 -16.86
C LYS A 106 -23.49 -13.58 -16.28
N THR A 107 -23.95 -13.16 -15.11
CA THR A 107 -25.06 -13.80 -14.39
C THR A 107 -26.40 -13.37 -14.95
N HIS A 108 -26.88 -12.18 -14.57
CA HIS A 108 -28.23 -11.72 -14.88
C HIS A 108 -28.27 -10.32 -15.51
N ASN A 109 -27.12 -9.64 -15.61
CA ASN A 109 -27.02 -8.24 -16.05
C ASN A 109 -27.96 -7.30 -15.24
N HIS A 110 -28.26 -7.72 -14.01
CA HIS A 110 -29.10 -7.06 -13.02
C HIS A 110 -28.34 -7.05 -11.69
N LEU A 111 -28.06 -5.87 -11.19
CA LEU A 111 -27.40 -5.59 -9.92
C LEU A 111 -28.46 -5.12 -8.91
N MET A 112 -28.49 -5.71 -7.73
CA MET A 112 -29.30 -5.23 -6.60
C MET A 112 -28.38 -4.77 -5.47
N LEU A 113 -28.57 -3.54 -5.01
CA LEU A 113 -27.80 -2.94 -3.93
C LEU A 113 -28.67 -2.78 -2.70
N LEU A 114 -28.17 -3.26 -1.57
CA LEU A 114 -28.84 -3.23 -0.27
C LEU A 114 -27.99 -2.41 0.73
N PRO A 115 -28.00 -1.07 0.62
CA PRO A 115 -27.33 -0.18 1.57
C PRO A 115 -27.95 -0.30 2.97
N ALA A 116 -27.18 -0.83 3.91
CA ALA A 116 -27.60 -0.95 5.31
C ALA A 116 -27.60 0.40 6.06
N ARG A 117 -28.32 0.46 7.17
CA ARG A 117 -28.36 1.59 8.12
C ARG A 117 -28.31 1.07 9.56
N TYR A 118 -28.21 1.99 10.51
CA TYR A 118 -28.09 1.67 11.94
C TYR A 118 -26.83 0.83 12.20
N GLU A 119 -26.93 -0.28 12.94
CA GLU A 119 -25.82 -1.22 13.15
C GLU A 119 -25.63 -2.18 11.96
N GLY A 120 -26.51 -2.13 10.96
CA GLY A 120 -26.48 -3.01 9.80
C GLY A 120 -27.80 -3.74 9.54
N MET A 121 -27.69 -4.88 8.86
CA MET A 121 -28.79 -5.83 8.67
C MET A 121 -28.57 -7.06 9.54
N ASP A 122 -29.63 -7.83 9.79
CA ASP A 122 -29.49 -9.15 10.42
C ASP A 122 -28.51 -10.02 9.62
N GLU A 123 -27.48 -10.53 10.30
CA GLU A 123 -26.40 -11.31 9.66
C GLU A 123 -26.94 -12.52 8.90
N ARG A 124 -28.04 -13.15 9.37
CA ARG A 124 -28.64 -14.30 8.68
C ARG A 124 -29.21 -13.92 7.33
N ALA A 125 -29.80 -12.73 7.21
CA ALA A 125 -30.28 -12.23 5.94
C ALA A 125 -29.12 -11.85 5.03
N GLN A 126 -28.07 -11.22 5.56
CA GLN A 126 -26.87 -10.91 4.80
C GLN A 126 -26.21 -12.19 4.25
N GLU A 127 -25.93 -13.18 5.10
CA GLU A 127 -25.33 -14.46 4.70
C GLU A 127 -26.20 -15.24 3.70
N HIS A 128 -27.52 -15.19 3.84
CA HIS A 128 -28.43 -15.94 2.97
C HIS A 128 -28.61 -15.29 1.59
N TYR A 129 -28.68 -13.96 1.50
CA TYR A 129 -29.03 -13.25 0.27
C TYR A 129 -27.86 -12.57 -0.43
N ALA A 130 -26.77 -12.23 0.27
CA ALA A 130 -25.66 -11.52 -0.35
C ALA A 130 -24.88 -12.43 -1.30
N ASP A 131 -24.70 -12.00 -2.54
CA ASP A 131 -23.69 -12.58 -3.43
C ASP A 131 -22.30 -12.02 -3.09
N GLU A 132 -22.24 -10.78 -2.61
CA GLU A 132 -21.03 -10.12 -2.09
C GLU A 132 -21.37 -9.12 -0.98
N VAL A 133 -20.43 -8.96 -0.03
CA VAL A 133 -20.46 -7.89 0.98
C VAL A 133 -19.25 -6.99 0.76
N ILE A 134 -19.48 -5.71 0.51
CA ILE A 134 -18.42 -4.77 0.12
C ILE A 134 -18.15 -3.73 1.21
N SER A 135 -16.87 -3.49 1.45
CA SER A 135 -16.36 -2.36 2.23
C SER A 135 -15.71 -1.34 1.29
N VAL A 136 -15.88 -0.04 1.55
CA VAL A 136 -15.18 1.03 0.81
C VAL A 136 -13.93 1.53 1.52
N GLY A 137 -13.58 0.94 2.66
CA GLY A 137 -12.35 1.25 3.38
C GLY A 137 -12.43 0.97 4.89
N ASP A 138 -11.31 1.19 5.58
CA ASP A 138 -11.18 0.98 7.03
C ASP A 138 -11.72 2.18 7.82
N PHE A 139 -12.99 2.51 7.60
CA PHE A 139 -13.70 3.57 8.32
C PHE A 139 -15.20 3.29 8.35
N VAL A 140 -15.93 4.00 9.20
CA VAL A 140 -17.37 3.80 9.42
C VAL A 140 -18.16 5.00 8.91
N LEU A 141 -19.26 4.73 8.21
CA LEU A 141 -20.22 5.72 7.70
C LEU A 141 -21.58 5.54 8.37
N MET A 142 -22.47 6.53 8.21
CA MET A 142 -23.86 6.45 8.72
C MET A 142 -24.75 5.45 7.95
N GLY A 143 -24.23 4.80 6.91
CA GLY A 143 -24.98 3.87 6.08
C GLY A 143 -24.27 3.48 4.78
N GLY A 144 -24.86 2.52 4.09
CA GLY A 144 -24.34 1.96 2.83
C GLY A 144 -24.66 2.77 1.57
N ASP A 145 -25.43 3.86 1.65
CA ASP A 145 -25.89 4.57 0.46
C ASP A 145 -24.75 5.23 -0.35
N LEU A 146 -23.82 5.92 0.34
CA LEU A 146 -22.64 6.47 -0.32
C LEU A 146 -21.75 5.37 -0.92
N PRO A 147 -21.43 4.27 -0.20
CA PRO A 147 -20.79 3.10 -0.79
C PRO A 147 -21.50 2.54 -2.04
N ALA A 148 -22.83 2.46 -2.03
CA ALA A 148 -23.61 2.01 -3.16
C ALA A 148 -23.48 2.95 -4.36
N MET A 149 -23.53 4.25 -4.14
CA MET A 149 -23.30 5.26 -5.18
C MET A 149 -21.88 5.19 -5.76
N MET A 150 -20.86 5.03 -4.91
CA MET A 150 -19.47 4.83 -5.34
C MET A 150 -19.34 3.60 -6.24
N LEU A 151 -19.98 2.49 -5.86
CA LEU A 151 -19.97 1.27 -6.64
C LEU A 151 -20.68 1.43 -7.99
N ILE A 152 -21.84 2.10 -8.02
CA ILE A 152 -22.53 2.41 -9.27
C ILE A 152 -21.62 3.23 -10.18
N GLU A 153 -21.05 4.33 -9.68
CA GLU A 153 -20.18 5.21 -10.48
C GLU A 153 -18.98 4.45 -11.07
N GLY A 154 -18.29 3.66 -10.25
CA GLY A 154 -17.16 2.84 -10.68
C GLY A 154 -17.55 1.79 -11.72
N LEU A 155 -18.64 1.05 -11.50
CA LEU A 155 -19.10 0.01 -12.44
C LEU A 155 -19.52 0.61 -13.78
N LEU A 156 -20.22 1.74 -13.75
CA LEU A 156 -20.65 2.44 -14.96
C LEU A 156 -19.49 2.95 -15.79
N ARG A 157 -18.39 3.31 -15.14
CA ARG A 157 -17.15 3.70 -15.81
C ARG A 157 -16.54 2.57 -16.65
N LEU A 158 -16.80 1.31 -16.28
CA LEU A 158 -16.39 0.10 -17.01
C LEU A 158 -17.39 -0.32 -18.10
N GLU A 159 -18.61 0.24 -18.10
CA GLU A 159 -19.62 -0.09 -19.10
C GLU A 159 -19.25 0.58 -20.44
N PRO A 160 -19.19 -0.20 -21.54
CA PRO A 160 -18.87 0.34 -22.86
C PRO A 160 -19.77 1.52 -23.23
N GLU A 161 -19.17 2.50 -23.91
CA GLU A 161 -19.86 3.70 -24.43
C GLU A 161 -20.44 4.65 -23.38
N VAL A 162 -20.28 4.37 -22.09
CA VAL A 162 -20.52 5.37 -21.02
C VAL A 162 -19.38 6.36 -20.95
N VAL A 163 -18.13 5.86 -20.99
CA VAL A 163 -16.92 6.70 -21.09
C VAL A 163 -16.51 6.81 -22.55
N GLY A 164 -16.18 8.03 -23.00
CA GLY A 164 -15.96 8.33 -24.42
C GLY A 164 -14.82 7.55 -25.10
N LYS A 165 -13.72 7.26 -24.40
CA LYS A 165 -12.60 6.46 -24.92
C LYS A 165 -12.30 5.29 -23.98
N VAL A 166 -12.46 4.07 -24.46
CA VAL A 166 -12.17 2.84 -23.70
C VAL A 166 -10.72 2.79 -23.24
N THR A 167 -9.78 3.21 -24.09
CA THR A 167 -8.36 3.28 -23.74
C THR A 167 -8.06 4.18 -22.56
N SER A 168 -8.90 5.19 -22.30
CA SER A 168 -8.77 6.03 -21.10
C SER A 168 -9.01 5.22 -19.84
N VAL A 169 -10.00 4.32 -19.87
CA VAL A 169 -10.37 3.46 -18.73
C VAL A 169 -9.32 2.40 -18.45
N GLU A 170 -8.65 1.91 -19.50
CA GLU A 170 -7.59 0.91 -19.39
C GLU A 170 -6.29 1.45 -18.80
N GLN A 171 -6.04 2.76 -18.95
CA GLN A 171 -4.80 3.42 -18.56
C GLN A 171 -4.92 4.24 -17.27
N ASP A 172 -6.08 4.24 -16.60
CA ASP A 172 -6.22 4.98 -15.34
C ASP A 172 -5.37 4.37 -14.22
N SER A 173 -5.13 5.20 -13.21
CA SER A 173 -4.55 4.78 -11.94
C SER A 173 -5.17 3.47 -11.43
N PHE A 174 -4.32 2.60 -10.88
CA PHE A 174 -4.72 1.33 -10.29
C PHE A 174 -5.25 0.28 -11.30
N SER A 175 -5.17 0.55 -12.60
CA SER A 175 -5.43 -0.46 -13.63
C SER A 175 -4.31 -1.50 -13.72
N ASP A 176 -3.11 -1.13 -13.32
CA ASP A 176 -1.91 -1.96 -13.19
C ASP A 176 -1.16 -1.62 -11.88
N ALA A 177 0.14 -1.93 -11.82
CA ALA A 177 0.98 -1.67 -10.66
C ALA A 177 1.22 -0.18 -10.36
N PHE A 178 0.86 0.72 -11.29
CA PHE A 178 1.20 2.14 -11.25
C PHE A 178 -0.04 3.05 -11.23
N VAL A 179 0.13 4.25 -10.68
CA VAL A 179 -0.83 5.35 -10.79
C VAL A 179 -0.59 6.16 -12.05
N ASP A 180 -1.54 7.04 -12.38
CA ASP A 180 -1.46 7.91 -13.53
C ASP A 180 -0.43 9.05 -13.35
N TYR A 181 0.00 9.62 -14.49
CA TYR A 181 0.96 10.71 -14.57
C TYR A 181 0.29 12.09 -14.35
N PRO A 182 1.06 13.13 -14.02
CA PRO A 182 0.53 14.48 -13.91
C PRO A 182 0.03 14.99 -15.28
N ALA A 183 -1.18 15.54 -15.29
CA ALA A 183 -1.81 16.12 -16.47
C ALA A 183 -1.81 17.66 -16.38
N PHE A 184 -1.64 18.31 -17.53
CA PHE A 184 -1.56 19.76 -17.65
C PHE A 184 -2.56 20.27 -18.69
N CYS A 185 -3.06 21.48 -18.50
CA CYS A 185 -3.92 22.17 -19.45
C CYS A 185 -3.42 23.61 -19.70
N ALA A 186 -4.09 24.36 -20.55
CA ALA A 186 -3.78 25.77 -20.78
C ALA A 186 -4.12 26.62 -19.54
N PRO A 187 -3.37 27.70 -19.26
CA PRO A 187 -2.23 28.24 -20.02
C PRO A 187 -0.91 27.51 -19.75
N VAL A 188 0.08 27.71 -20.64
CA VAL A 188 1.42 27.08 -20.55
C VAL A 188 2.19 27.52 -19.29
N GLU A 189 2.01 28.76 -18.85
CA GLU A 189 2.62 29.27 -17.63
C GLU A 189 1.54 29.73 -16.66
N TRP A 190 1.62 29.27 -15.41
CA TRP A 190 0.76 29.69 -14.33
C TRP A 190 1.56 29.82 -13.04
N LYS A 191 1.58 31.02 -12.45
CA LYS A 191 2.34 31.34 -11.22
C LYS A 191 3.83 30.98 -11.30
N GLY A 192 4.46 31.20 -12.46
CA GLY A 192 5.87 30.87 -12.69
C GLY A 192 6.16 29.38 -12.86
N GLN A 193 5.13 28.52 -12.87
CA GLN A 193 5.25 27.10 -13.23
C GLN A 193 4.90 26.92 -14.70
N THR A 194 5.74 26.20 -15.44
CA THR A 194 5.58 26.00 -16.88
C THR A 194 5.25 24.54 -17.18
N VAL A 195 4.34 24.29 -18.12
CA VAL A 195 4.06 22.95 -18.64
C VAL A 195 5.35 22.35 -19.25
N PRO A 196 5.74 21.11 -18.88
CA PRO A 196 6.95 20.46 -19.37
C PRO A 196 7.09 20.57 -20.89
N GLU A 197 8.29 20.92 -21.37
CA GLU A 197 8.54 21.13 -22.79
C GLU A 197 8.28 19.87 -23.63
N VAL A 198 8.58 18.69 -23.08
CA VAL A 198 8.28 17.39 -23.72
C VAL A 198 6.81 17.23 -24.06
N LEU A 199 5.88 17.77 -23.26
CA LEU A 199 4.44 17.74 -23.54
C LEU A 199 4.01 18.71 -24.63
N ARG A 200 4.89 19.62 -25.03
CA ARG A 200 4.69 20.66 -26.05
C ARG A 200 5.50 20.41 -27.33
N SER A 201 6.28 19.33 -27.38
CA SER A 201 7.22 19.04 -28.48
C SER A 201 6.54 18.44 -29.72
N GLY A 202 5.37 17.83 -29.57
CA GLY A 202 4.69 17.04 -30.62
C GLY A 202 5.29 15.64 -30.82
N ASP A 203 6.32 15.25 -30.06
CA ASP A 203 6.91 13.91 -30.11
C ASP A 203 6.13 12.95 -29.20
N HIS A 204 5.24 12.15 -29.81
CA HIS A 204 4.43 11.18 -29.09
C HIS A 204 5.27 10.14 -28.32
N GLY A 205 6.40 9.71 -28.87
CA GLY A 205 7.26 8.72 -28.20
C GLY A 205 7.96 9.31 -26.97
N ALA A 206 8.42 10.55 -27.06
CA ALA A 206 8.99 11.26 -25.92
C ALA A 206 7.94 11.54 -24.84
N VAL A 207 6.72 11.89 -25.22
CA VAL A 207 5.60 12.10 -24.31
C VAL A 207 5.23 10.81 -23.57
N ASP A 208 5.11 9.68 -24.27
CA ASP A 208 4.74 8.41 -23.64
C ASP A 208 5.82 7.91 -22.69
N LYS A 209 7.10 8.09 -23.05
CA LYS A 209 8.22 7.79 -22.15
C LYS A 209 8.17 8.66 -20.90
N TRP A 210 7.98 9.97 -21.05
CA TRP A 210 7.87 10.88 -19.91
C TRP A 210 6.70 10.50 -18.99
N ARG A 211 5.52 10.20 -19.56
CA ARG A 211 4.34 9.74 -18.82
C ARG A 211 4.62 8.49 -18.00
N ALA A 212 5.26 7.49 -18.60
CA ALA A 212 5.60 6.25 -17.92
C ALA A 212 6.57 6.46 -16.75
N GLN A 213 7.54 7.36 -16.91
CA GLN A 213 8.52 7.73 -15.88
C GLN A 213 7.86 8.49 -14.72
N GLU A 214 7.04 9.50 -15.00
CA GLU A 214 6.35 10.26 -13.95
C GLU A 214 5.35 9.39 -13.18
N ALA A 215 4.61 8.54 -13.88
CA ALA A 215 3.73 7.56 -13.27
C ALA A 215 4.51 6.62 -12.33
N ALA A 216 5.67 6.12 -12.76
CA ALA A 216 6.52 5.27 -11.93
C ALA A 216 7.02 6.00 -10.68
N GLN A 217 7.58 7.20 -10.87
CA GLN A 217 8.09 8.03 -9.79
C GLN A 217 7.01 8.31 -8.75
N LYS A 218 5.84 8.79 -9.19
CA LYS A 218 4.72 9.10 -8.32
C LYS A 218 4.21 7.87 -7.57
N THR A 219 4.14 6.72 -8.26
CA THR A 219 3.74 5.47 -7.61
C THR A 219 4.74 5.06 -6.53
N VAL A 220 6.04 5.11 -6.82
CA VAL A 220 7.07 4.73 -5.85
C VAL A 220 7.04 5.65 -4.64
N VAL A 221 6.94 6.97 -4.85
CA VAL A 221 6.97 7.93 -3.74
C VAL A 221 5.66 7.90 -2.95
N ASP A 222 4.51 8.01 -3.59
CA ASP A 222 3.24 8.27 -2.91
C ASP A 222 2.37 7.02 -2.70
N HIS A 223 2.60 5.95 -3.46
CA HIS A 223 1.73 4.77 -3.52
C HIS A 223 2.50 3.45 -3.44
N PHE A 224 3.63 3.41 -2.71
CA PHE A 224 4.45 2.19 -2.59
C PHE A 224 3.66 0.99 -2.03
N GLY A 225 2.71 1.25 -1.13
CA GLY A 225 1.80 0.22 -0.60
C GLY A 225 0.91 -0.44 -1.67
N TRP A 226 0.49 0.32 -2.68
CA TRP A 226 -0.21 -0.24 -3.84
C TRP A 226 0.76 -1.05 -4.70
N LEU A 227 1.89 -0.43 -5.08
CA LEU A 227 2.91 -1.02 -5.94
C LEU A 227 3.34 -2.39 -5.41
N ARG A 228 3.72 -2.47 -4.13
CA ARG A 228 4.22 -3.71 -3.54
C ARG A 228 3.23 -4.86 -3.62
N SER A 229 1.93 -4.59 -3.69
CA SER A 229 0.89 -5.62 -3.76
C SER A 229 0.36 -5.86 -5.16
N HIS A 230 0.83 -5.12 -6.17
CA HIS A 230 0.30 -5.19 -7.55
C HIS A 230 1.39 -5.32 -8.63
N VAL A 231 2.66 -5.39 -8.24
CA VAL A 231 3.73 -5.83 -9.14
C VAL A 231 3.43 -7.25 -9.62
N SER A 232 3.40 -7.44 -10.94
CA SER A 232 3.08 -8.73 -11.56
C SER A 232 4.12 -9.19 -12.57
N GLN A 233 4.96 -8.28 -13.07
CA GLN A 233 5.99 -8.57 -14.08
C GLN A 233 7.34 -7.99 -13.70
N GLU A 234 8.42 -8.58 -14.23
CA GLU A 234 9.80 -8.11 -14.00
C GLU A 234 10.03 -6.68 -14.55
N SER A 235 9.29 -6.29 -15.58
CA SER A 235 9.30 -4.91 -16.10
C SER A 235 8.81 -3.90 -15.08
N ASP A 236 7.82 -4.25 -14.24
CA ASP A 236 7.31 -3.37 -13.19
C ASP A 236 8.39 -3.13 -12.13
N VAL A 237 9.09 -4.19 -11.74
CA VAL A 237 10.22 -4.12 -10.79
C VAL A 237 11.32 -3.24 -11.35
N THR A 238 11.69 -3.43 -12.61
CA THR A 238 12.75 -2.65 -13.26
C THR A 238 12.40 -1.16 -13.30
N ARG A 239 11.18 -0.84 -13.76
CA ARG A 239 10.66 0.53 -13.84
C ARG A 239 10.56 1.19 -12.47
N ALA A 240 10.06 0.49 -11.45
CA ALA A 240 10.00 1.02 -10.08
C ALA A 240 11.39 1.26 -9.48
N ARG A 241 12.33 0.33 -9.71
CA ARG A 241 13.68 0.40 -9.15
C ARG A 241 14.47 1.63 -9.60
N GLU A 242 14.21 2.15 -10.80
CA GLU A 242 14.81 3.41 -11.29
C GLU A 242 14.46 4.62 -10.42
N HIS A 243 13.34 4.56 -9.69
CA HIS A 243 12.84 5.66 -8.85
C HIS A 243 12.94 5.40 -7.35
N ILE A 244 13.29 4.18 -6.94
CA ILE A 244 13.59 3.89 -5.52
C ILE A 244 14.95 4.51 -5.19
N LEU A 245 14.97 5.40 -4.20
CA LEU A 245 16.20 6.05 -3.76
C LEU A 245 17.26 5.02 -3.30
N PRO A 246 18.56 5.33 -3.39
CA PRO A 246 19.61 4.46 -2.87
C PRO A 246 19.41 4.16 -1.39
N HIS A 247 19.39 2.87 -1.01
CA HIS A 247 19.33 2.44 0.39
C HIS A 247 20.61 1.72 0.79
N TYR A 248 21.04 1.94 2.02
CA TYR A 248 22.24 1.36 2.63
C TYR A 248 21.89 0.84 4.02
N VAL A 249 22.73 -0.04 4.55
CA VAL A 249 22.67 -0.46 5.95
C VAL A 249 24.03 -0.32 6.62
N VAL A 250 24.01 0.15 7.85
CA VAL A 250 25.13 0.15 8.78
C VAL A 250 24.79 -0.79 9.93
N LEU A 251 25.67 -1.76 10.20
CA LEU A 251 25.64 -2.53 11.43
C LEU A 251 26.70 -1.99 12.39
N MET A 252 26.23 -1.38 13.47
CA MET A 252 27.06 -0.81 14.52
C MET A 252 27.51 -1.90 15.50
N HIS A 253 28.82 -2.10 15.59
CA HIS A 253 29.46 -2.83 16.70
C HIS A 253 30.09 -1.89 17.71
N ASP A 254 30.08 -0.59 17.49
CA ASP A 254 30.57 0.43 18.42
C ASP A 254 29.47 1.40 18.83
N GLN A 255 29.67 2.11 19.95
CA GLN A 255 28.64 2.97 20.54
C GLN A 255 27.33 2.20 20.78
N ILE A 256 27.48 0.99 21.34
CA ILE A 256 26.39 0.06 21.63
C ILE A 256 26.15 -0.02 23.13
N VAL A 257 24.89 -0.12 23.53
CA VAL A 257 24.51 -0.38 24.92
C VAL A 257 24.81 -1.85 25.26
N LEU A 258 25.72 -2.03 26.20
CA LEU A 258 26.12 -3.30 26.79
C LEU A 258 25.29 -3.59 28.06
N PRO A 259 25.38 -4.81 28.61
CA PRO A 259 24.77 -5.12 29.90
C PRO A 259 25.13 -4.08 30.97
N HIS A 260 24.14 -3.76 31.81
CA HIS A 260 24.22 -2.72 32.86
C HIS A 260 24.31 -1.29 32.33
N GLY A 261 23.92 -1.05 31.06
CA GLY A 261 23.75 0.30 30.50
C GLY A 261 25.07 0.99 30.12
N LYS A 262 26.20 0.27 30.14
CA LYS A 262 27.48 0.82 29.69
C LYS A 262 27.51 0.92 28.18
N VAL A 263 28.08 1.99 27.64
CA VAL A 263 28.35 2.11 26.21
C VAL A 263 29.69 1.45 25.92
N GLY A 264 29.76 0.68 24.83
CA GLY A 264 31.01 0.09 24.38
C GLY A 264 30.89 -0.61 23.04
N THR A 265 31.80 -1.56 22.82
CA THR A 265 31.99 -2.22 21.53
C THR A 265 31.71 -3.73 21.65
N THR A 266 31.01 -4.29 20.67
CA THR A 266 30.74 -5.72 20.53
C THR A 266 31.65 -6.37 19.48
N SER A 267 31.76 -7.69 19.49
CA SER A 267 32.52 -8.44 18.49
C SER A 267 31.72 -8.63 17.20
N VAL A 268 32.39 -8.54 16.05
CA VAL A 268 31.81 -8.89 14.75
C VAL A 268 31.78 -10.40 14.59
N THR A 269 30.67 -10.95 14.11
CA THR A 269 30.57 -12.38 13.76
C THR A 269 30.47 -12.57 12.25
N SER A 270 30.87 -13.75 11.76
CA SER A 270 30.72 -14.08 10.34
C SER A 270 29.25 -14.12 9.90
N LEU A 271 28.32 -14.44 10.82
CA LEU A 271 26.89 -14.42 10.55
C LEU A 271 26.37 -12.99 10.30
N ASP A 272 26.87 -12.01 11.06
CA ASP A 272 26.49 -10.60 10.89
C ASP A 272 26.84 -10.10 9.49
N MET A 273 27.98 -10.54 8.97
CA MET A 273 28.39 -10.27 7.60
C MET A 273 27.49 -10.99 6.59
N HIS A 274 27.29 -12.31 6.72
CA HIS A 274 26.64 -13.10 5.68
C HIS A 274 25.12 -12.95 5.61
N ASP A 275 24.41 -12.85 6.73
CA ASP A 275 22.94 -12.86 6.72
C ASP A 275 22.39 -11.49 6.32
N ILE A 276 22.98 -10.41 6.85
CA ILE A 276 22.58 -9.05 6.50
C ILE A 276 22.99 -8.73 5.06
N ALA A 277 24.18 -9.13 4.61
CA ALA A 277 24.57 -8.93 3.20
C ALA A 277 23.59 -9.58 2.23
N ARG A 278 23.16 -10.82 2.51
CA ARG A 278 22.17 -11.50 1.68
C ARG A 278 20.82 -10.79 1.70
N SER A 279 20.36 -10.39 2.88
CA SER A 279 19.10 -9.65 3.01
C SER A 279 19.16 -8.30 2.28
N ALA A 280 20.25 -7.56 2.46
CA ALA A 280 20.52 -6.30 1.77
C ALA A 280 20.50 -6.48 0.24
N GLN A 281 21.19 -7.51 -0.27
CA GLN A 281 21.21 -7.84 -1.69
C GLN A 281 19.82 -8.22 -2.22
N THR A 282 19.03 -9.00 -1.47
CA THR A 282 17.67 -9.40 -1.84
C THR A 282 16.76 -8.19 -2.04
N TYR A 283 16.83 -7.20 -1.15
CA TYR A 283 15.98 -6.01 -1.19
C TYR A 283 16.64 -4.81 -1.90
N GLY A 284 17.76 -5.04 -2.60
CA GLY A 284 18.36 -4.05 -3.48
C GLY A 284 19.10 -2.89 -2.80
N LEU A 285 19.54 -3.07 -1.54
CA LEU A 285 20.43 -2.11 -0.89
C LEU A 285 21.77 -2.05 -1.64
N GLN A 286 22.31 -0.84 -1.80
CA GLN A 286 23.52 -0.59 -2.59
C GLN A 286 24.81 -0.84 -1.80
N GLY A 287 24.75 -0.79 -0.47
CA GLY A 287 25.91 -1.03 0.38
C GLY A 287 25.57 -1.48 1.79
N TYR A 288 26.50 -2.23 2.39
CA TYR A 288 26.45 -2.67 3.77
C TYR A 288 27.79 -2.35 4.48
N PHE A 289 27.73 -1.49 5.50
CA PHE A 289 28.85 -1.09 6.33
C PHE A 289 28.86 -1.83 7.67
N LEU A 290 29.96 -2.53 7.96
CA LEU A 290 30.27 -3.06 9.30
C LEU A 290 31.14 -2.03 10.04
N VAL A 291 30.61 -1.42 11.10
CA VAL A 291 31.34 -0.39 11.85
C VAL A 291 31.94 -0.98 13.12
N THR A 292 33.27 -0.99 13.21
CA THR A 292 33.99 -1.40 14.43
C THR A 292 35.38 -0.74 14.54
N PRO A 293 35.74 -0.18 15.71
CA PRO A 293 37.09 0.35 15.94
C PRO A 293 38.12 -0.75 16.20
N LEU A 294 37.68 -1.98 16.48
CA LEU A 294 38.56 -3.07 16.90
C LEU A 294 39.42 -3.56 15.74
N VAL A 295 40.71 -3.21 15.78
CA VAL A 295 41.68 -3.50 14.72
C VAL A 295 41.74 -4.98 14.34
N ASP A 296 41.71 -5.87 15.32
CA ASP A 296 41.81 -7.31 15.05
C ASP A 296 40.52 -7.88 14.46
N GLN A 297 39.35 -7.37 14.85
CA GLN A 297 38.08 -7.73 14.20
C GLN A 297 38.08 -7.27 12.74
N LYS A 298 38.54 -6.05 12.46
CA LYS A 298 38.68 -5.55 11.07
C LYS A 298 39.56 -6.47 10.22
N LYS A 299 40.70 -6.93 10.73
CA LYS A 299 41.58 -7.87 10.02
C LYS A 299 40.88 -9.20 9.71
N ILE A 300 40.13 -9.75 10.66
CA ILE A 300 39.39 -11.00 10.48
C ILE A 300 38.30 -10.82 9.41
N VAL A 301 37.50 -9.76 9.51
CA VAL A 301 36.46 -9.47 8.52
C VAL A 301 37.07 -9.24 7.15
N GLN A 302 38.15 -8.45 7.05
CA GLN A 302 38.82 -8.18 5.78
C GLN A 302 39.32 -9.48 5.13
N LYS A 303 39.94 -10.39 5.90
CA LYS A 303 40.38 -11.69 5.38
C LYS A 303 39.21 -12.52 4.83
N LEU A 304 38.04 -12.47 5.46
CA LEU A 304 36.84 -13.14 4.96
C LEU A 304 36.32 -12.47 3.68
N LEU A 305 36.26 -11.13 3.65
CA LEU A 305 35.86 -10.37 2.47
C LEU A 305 36.78 -10.65 1.27
N ASP A 306 38.10 -10.64 1.48
CA ASP A 306 39.10 -10.91 0.46
C ASP A 306 38.91 -12.30 -0.15
N PHE A 307 38.65 -13.31 0.68
CA PHE A 307 38.33 -14.66 0.21
C PHE A 307 37.08 -14.64 -0.69
N TRP A 308 35.97 -14.07 -0.23
CA TRP A 308 34.71 -14.05 -0.99
C TRP A 308 34.78 -13.17 -2.24
N LYS A 309 35.67 -12.18 -2.29
CA LYS A 309 35.90 -11.30 -3.44
C LYS A 309 36.96 -11.83 -4.41
N SER A 310 37.68 -12.91 -4.05
CA SER A 310 38.65 -13.58 -4.93
C SER A 310 37.99 -14.52 -5.95
N ASP A 311 38.71 -14.88 -7.01
CA ASP A 311 38.26 -15.87 -8.00
C ASP A 311 37.89 -17.22 -7.36
N VAL A 312 38.61 -17.61 -6.30
CA VAL A 312 38.33 -18.84 -5.55
C VAL A 312 36.98 -18.74 -4.84
N GLY A 313 36.67 -17.62 -4.18
CA GLY A 313 35.38 -17.40 -3.52
C GLY A 313 34.22 -17.31 -4.50
N ILE A 314 34.43 -16.66 -5.65
CA ILE A 314 33.46 -16.57 -6.75
C ILE A 314 33.12 -17.97 -7.29
N SER A 315 34.15 -18.77 -7.59
CA SER A 315 33.95 -20.13 -8.10
C SER A 315 33.31 -21.06 -7.07
N TYR A 316 33.58 -20.85 -5.78
CA TYR A 316 32.98 -21.62 -4.69
C TYR A 316 31.48 -21.32 -4.53
N ASN A 317 31.09 -20.04 -4.53
CA ASN A 317 29.67 -19.65 -4.47
C ASN A 317 29.43 -18.23 -5.01
N LYS A 318 28.99 -18.15 -6.27
CA LYS A 318 28.69 -16.88 -6.96
C LYS A 318 27.61 -16.05 -6.27
N ALA A 319 26.55 -16.67 -5.75
CA ALA A 319 25.46 -15.97 -5.08
C ALA A 319 25.93 -15.32 -3.77
N ARG A 320 26.79 -16.01 -3.01
CA ARG A 320 27.39 -15.44 -1.79
C ARG A 320 28.36 -14.32 -2.11
N HIS A 321 29.17 -14.47 -3.16
CA HIS A 321 30.03 -13.38 -3.63
C HIS A 321 29.21 -12.13 -3.95
N GLN A 322 28.12 -12.25 -4.72
CA GLN A 322 27.26 -11.12 -5.09
C GLN A 322 26.78 -10.33 -3.86
N ALA A 323 26.29 -11.03 -2.83
CA ALA A 323 25.86 -10.38 -1.60
C ALA A 323 27.02 -9.73 -0.83
N ILE A 324 28.16 -10.41 -0.72
CA ILE A 324 29.32 -9.94 0.04
C ILE A 324 30.06 -8.79 -0.66
N ASN A 325 29.88 -8.64 -1.98
CA ASN A 325 30.57 -7.60 -2.73
C ASN A 325 30.22 -6.19 -2.25
N ALA A 326 28.97 -5.99 -1.81
CA ALA A 326 28.47 -4.73 -1.25
C ALA A 326 28.94 -4.45 0.20
N VAL A 327 29.67 -5.39 0.83
CA VAL A 327 30.11 -5.25 2.22
C VAL A 327 31.47 -4.56 2.31
N SER A 328 31.56 -3.59 3.21
CA SER A 328 32.82 -2.96 3.61
C SER A 328 32.88 -2.69 5.12
N VAL A 329 34.09 -2.57 5.65
CA VAL A 329 34.35 -2.32 7.07
C VAL A 329 34.76 -0.87 7.25
N LYS A 330 34.25 -0.22 8.31
CA LYS A 330 34.50 1.18 8.64
C LYS A 330 34.91 1.35 10.10
N ASP A 331 35.70 2.38 10.38
CA ASP A 331 36.16 2.67 11.74
C ASP A 331 35.07 3.34 12.59
N SER A 332 34.19 4.10 11.94
CA SER A 332 33.13 4.86 12.59
C SER A 332 31.90 4.99 11.68
N LEU A 333 30.79 5.39 12.29
CA LEU A 333 29.56 5.76 11.55
C LEU A 333 29.83 6.93 10.59
N ASP A 334 30.68 7.88 10.98
CA ASP A 334 30.99 9.06 10.16
C ASP A 334 31.64 8.68 8.83
N GLN A 335 32.56 7.71 8.82
CA GLN A 335 33.16 7.21 7.59
C GLN A 335 32.13 6.52 6.67
N ALA A 336 31.12 5.86 7.24
CA ALA A 336 30.06 5.25 6.46
C ALA A 336 29.15 6.32 5.82
N ILE A 337 28.75 7.33 6.60
CA ILE A 337 27.97 8.48 6.12
C ILE A 337 28.73 9.25 5.04
N GLU A 338 30.01 9.52 5.27
CA GLU A 338 30.86 10.23 4.32
C GLU A 338 31.01 9.47 3.00
N GLN A 339 31.12 8.14 3.03
CA GLN A 339 31.13 7.35 1.81
C GLN A 339 29.83 7.52 1.01
N VAL A 340 28.66 7.39 1.65
CA VAL A 340 27.36 7.55 0.97
C VAL A 340 27.20 8.97 0.43
N ARG A 341 27.64 9.98 1.19
CA ARG A 341 27.65 11.38 0.75
C ARG A 341 28.52 11.58 -0.49
N ASN A 342 29.71 11.01 -0.51
CA ASN A 342 30.64 11.13 -1.63
C ASN A 342 30.14 10.40 -2.88
N GLU A 343 29.43 9.27 -2.71
CA GLU A 343 28.84 8.50 -3.81
C GLU A 343 27.66 9.24 -4.49
N HIS A 344 26.82 9.92 -3.72
CA HIS A 344 25.57 10.53 -4.23
C HIS A 344 25.56 12.06 -4.28
N GLY A 345 26.58 12.72 -3.74
CA GLY A 345 26.66 14.19 -3.64
C GLY A 345 25.60 14.82 -2.72
N LYS A 346 24.93 14.02 -1.89
CA LYS A 346 23.83 14.44 -1.01
C LYS A 346 24.03 13.87 0.40
N GLU A 347 23.63 14.61 1.42
CA GLU A 347 23.58 14.07 2.78
C GLU A 347 22.60 12.92 2.86
N PRO A 348 22.95 11.76 3.46
CA PRO A 348 21.99 10.67 3.62
C PRO A 348 20.96 10.99 4.71
N ILE A 349 19.77 10.41 4.59
CA ILE A 349 18.77 10.32 5.65
C ILE A 349 19.13 9.14 6.53
N LEU A 350 19.24 9.38 7.83
CA LEU A 350 19.62 8.36 8.81
C LEU A 350 18.37 7.84 9.52
N ILE A 351 18.15 6.53 9.42
CA ILE A 351 17.02 5.84 10.07
C ILE A 351 17.57 4.83 11.05
N ALA A 352 17.44 5.10 12.35
CA ALA A 352 17.76 4.13 13.39
C ALA A 352 16.59 3.19 13.65
N THR A 353 16.89 2.05 14.29
CA THR A 353 15.88 1.19 14.92
C THR A 353 16.19 1.05 16.40
N SER A 354 15.15 1.08 17.24
CA SER A 354 15.29 0.86 18.67
C SER A 354 14.15 0.01 19.20
N ALA A 355 14.48 -1.01 19.98
CA ALA A 355 13.50 -1.78 20.76
C ALA A 355 13.01 -1.03 22.01
N ARG A 356 13.61 0.12 22.33
CA ARG A 356 13.31 0.95 23.50
C ARG A 356 12.62 2.24 23.08
N PRO A 357 11.71 2.81 23.90
CA PRO A 357 11.19 4.14 23.66
C PRO A 357 12.32 5.15 23.73
N VAL A 358 12.41 6.02 22.73
CA VAL A 358 13.38 7.12 22.69
C VAL A 358 12.61 8.41 22.44
N ASN A 359 12.96 9.46 23.18
CA ASN A 359 12.36 10.78 23.02
C ASN A 359 13.27 11.66 22.16
N GLY A 360 12.69 12.56 21.36
CA GLY A 360 13.42 13.62 20.67
C GLY A 360 13.76 13.36 19.19
N VAL A 361 13.46 12.18 18.66
CA VAL A 361 13.58 11.86 17.22
C VAL A 361 12.20 11.53 16.66
N GLU A 362 11.92 11.98 15.45
CA GLU A 362 10.65 11.73 14.77
C GLU A 362 10.47 10.23 14.51
N MET A 363 9.35 9.67 14.97
CA MET A 363 9.01 8.26 14.80
C MET A 363 8.30 8.03 13.47
N ILE A 364 8.74 7.03 12.71
CA ILE A 364 8.12 6.59 11.46
C ILE A 364 7.78 5.10 11.50
N THR A 365 6.81 4.71 10.69
CA THR A 365 6.34 3.34 10.50
C THR A 365 6.85 2.77 9.18
N PHE A 366 6.62 1.47 8.97
CA PHE A 366 6.93 0.80 7.70
C PHE A 366 6.03 1.23 6.52
N ASN A 367 5.13 2.19 6.71
CA ASN A 367 4.25 2.74 5.68
C ASN A 367 4.58 4.21 5.34
N ASP A 368 5.63 4.78 5.95
CA ASP A 368 6.02 6.19 5.79
C ASP A 368 7.12 6.41 4.74
N GLN A 369 7.21 5.53 3.73
CA GLN A 369 8.15 5.66 2.62
C GLN A 369 7.98 7.01 1.92
N ALA A 370 6.75 7.49 1.70
CA ALA A 370 6.47 8.78 1.07
C ALA A 370 7.14 9.95 1.81
N THR A 371 7.06 9.94 3.13
CA THR A 371 7.69 10.96 4.00
C THR A 371 9.21 10.96 3.87
N VAL A 372 9.83 9.79 3.72
CA VAL A 372 11.29 9.66 3.57
C VAL A 372 11.73 9.99 2.13
N TRP A 373 11.08 9.41 1.13
CA TRP A 373 11.51 9.49 -0.26
C TRP A 373 11.20 10.84 -0.92
N SER A 374 10.20 11.58 -0.43
CA SER A 374 9.94 12.96 -0.88
C SER A 374 11.11 13.93 -0.63
N ARG A 375 12.06 13.57 0.24
CA ARG A 375 13.27 14.36 0.53
C ARG A 375 14.39 14.17 -0.50
N ASP A 376 14.26 13.23 -1.44
CA ASP A 376 15.22 12.99 -2.55
C ASP A 376 16.70 12.89 -2.07
N ARG A 377 16.95 12.08 -1.04
CA ARG A 377 18.27 11.84 -0.43
C ARG A 377 18.48 10.33 -0.20
N PRO A 378 19.72 9.80 -0.31
CA PRO A 378 19.98 8.39 -0.06
C PRO A 378 19.64 8.03 1.40
N VAL A 379 19.20 6.81 1.65
CA VAL A 379 18.71 6.35 2.96
C VAL A 379 19.71 5.38 3.59
N VAL A 380 20.01 5.54 4.87
CA VAL A 380 20.92 4.67 5.63
C VAL A 380 20.19 4.13 6.85
N PHE A 381 19.95 2.82 6.86
CA PHE A 381 19.48 2.12 8.06
C PHE A 381 20.63 1.90 9.03
N ILE A 382 20.48 2.32 10.28
CA ILE A 382 21.46 2.13 11.34
C ILE A 382 20.93 1.09 12.32
N LEU A 383 21.61 -0.06 12.36
CA LEU A 383 21.24 -1.19 13.20
C LEU A 383 22.26 -1.36 14.32
N GLY A 384 21.77 -1.47 15.56
CA GLY A 384 22.61 -1.74 16.73
C GLY A 384 22.74 -3.23 17.04
N THR A 385 23.93 -3.64 17.44
CA THR A 385 24.16 -4.97 18.04
C THR A 385 23.93 -4.93 19.56
N GLY A 386 24.26 -6.01 20.29
CA GLY A 386 24.16 -6.02 21.76
C GLY A 386 22.75 -5.76 22.27
N GLN A 387 22.57 -4.76 23.14
CA GLN A 387 21.25 -4.34 23.63
C GLN A 387 20.68 -3.11 22.90
N GLY A 388 21.27 -2.69 21.78
CA GLY A 388 20.83 -1.55 20.96
C GLY A 388 21.86 -0.42 20.87
N LEU A 389 21.53 0.60 20.06
CA LEU A 389 22.37 1.79 19.85
C LEU A 389 22.42 2.67 21.10
N ASP A 390 23.55 3.33 21.32
CA ASP A 390 23.67 4.41 22.30
C ASP A 390 22.82 5.64 21.89
N GLN A 391 22.36 6.40 22.88
CA GLN A 391 21.52 7.57 22.68
C GLN A 391 22.21 8.61 21.77
N SER A 392 23.54 8.79 21.88
CA SER A 392 24.27 9.75 21.04
C SER A 392 24.25 9.40 19.55
N VAL A 393 24.05 8.12 19.20
CA VAL A 393 23.86 7.69 17.81
C VAL A 393 22.43 7.95 17.36
N ILE A 394 21.45 7.69 18.24
CA ILE A 394 20.04 7.88 17.93
C ILE A 394 19.71 9.36 17.74
N ASP A 395 20.25 10.25 18.57
CA ASP A 395 20.06 11.71 18.49
C ASP A 395 20.55 12.33 17.17
N ARG A 396 21.41 11.61 16.44
CA ARG A 396 21.92 12.03 15.13
C ARG A 396 21.00 11.62 13.97
N CYS A 397 20.03 10.75 14.22
CA CYS A 397 19.17 10.21 13.18
C CYS A 397 18.04 11.17 12.82
N ASP A 398 17.68 11.22 11.54
CA ASP A 398 16.51 11.97 11.09
C ASP A 398 15.22 11.33 11.60
N TYR A 399 15.19 10.00 11.62
CA TYR A 399 14.03 9.21 12.02
C TYR A 399 14.38 8.00 12.86
N LEU A 400 13.40 7.58 13.67
CA LEU A 400 13.40 6.31 14.37
C LEU A 400 12.28 5.42 13.83
N LEU A 401 12.64 4.28 13.23
CA LEU A 401 11.67 3.33 12.72
C LEU A 401 11.09 2.51 13.87
N VAL A 402 9.77 2.33 13.88
CA VAL A 402 9.07 1.50 14.88
C VAL A 402 9.71 0.11 14.99
N PRO A 403 9.83 -0.44 16.20
CA PRO A 403 10.43 -1.75 16.40
C PRO A 403 9.64 -2.85 15.69
N VAL A 404 10.34 -3.90 15.28
CA VAL A 404 9.70 -5.14 14.84
C VAL A 404 9.02 -5.80 16.04
N GLN A 405 7.69 -5.82 16.03
CA GLN A 405 6.87 -6.41 17.08
C GLN A 405 6.01 -7.56 16.52
N GLY A 406 5.63 -8.48 17.41
CA GLY A 406 4.68 -9.56 17.16
C GLY A 406 3.65 -9.66 18.28
N PHE A 407 2.75 -10.64 18.20
CA PHE A 407 1.64 -10.81 19.16
C PHE A 407 2.05 -11.41 20.53
N SER A 408 3.35 -11.66 20.75
CA SER A 408 3.87 -12.17 22.02
C SER A 408 4.73 -11.13 22.72
N ASN A 409 5.02 -11.35 24.00
CA ASN A 409 5.90 -10.49 24.77
C ASN A 409 7.40 -10.73 24.49
N TYR A 410 7.75 -11.62 23.54
CA TYR A 410 9.15 -11.89 23.17
C TYR A 410 9.65 -10.86 22.15
N ASN A 411 10.57 -9.98 22.56
CA ASN A 411 11.11 -8.88 21.75
C ASN A 411 12.64 -8.97 21.53
N HIS A 412 13.23 -10.15 21.70
CA HIS A 412 14.68 -10.38 21.58
C HIS A 412 15.07 -10.97 20.21
N LEU A 413 14.61 -10.37 19.11
CA LEU A 413 15.05 -10.78 17.77
C LEU A 413 16.56 -10.56 17.59
N SER A 414 17.21 -11.49 16.90
CA SER A 414 18.58 -11.23 16.45
C SER A 414 18.58 -10.05 15.48
N VAL A 415 19.62 -9.21 15.52
CA VAL A 415 19.73 -8.06 14.60
C VAL A 415 19.66 -8.47 13.13
N ARG A 416 20.15 -9.68 12.79
CA ARG A 416 20.10 -10.26 11.44
C ARG A 416 18.67 -10.56 11.02
N SER A 417 17.89 -11.17 11.91
CA SER A 417 16.46 -11.42 11.68
C SER A 417 15.66 -10.12 11.60
N ALA A 418 15.96 -9.16 12.48
CA ALA A 418 15.32 -7.85 12.45
C ALA A 418 15.62 -7.12 11.13
N ALA A 419 16.88 -7.11 10.66
CA ALA A 419 17.28 -6.50 9.40
C ALA A 419 16.48 -7.05 8.21
N ALA A 420 16.37 -8.38 8.11
CA ALA A 420 15.59 -9.01 7.04
C ALA A 420 14.12 -8.58 7.04
N ILE A 421 13.49 -8.51 8.22
CA ILE A 421 12.08 -8.07 8.37
C ILE A 421 11.94 -6.57 8.07
N ILE A 422 12.90 -5.75 8.49
CA ILE A 422 12.90 -4.30 8.23
C ILE A 422 12.96 -4.05 6.72
N PHE A 423 13.89 -4.70 6.03
CA PHE A 423 14.06 -4.52 4.59
C PHE A 423 12.84 -5.02 3.81
N ASP A 424 12.26 -6.16 4.22
CA ASP A 424 11.01 -6.67 3.64
C ASP A 424 9.84 -5.70 3.82
N ARG A 425 9.64 -5.20 5.04
CA ARG A 425 8.54 -4.28 5.32
C ARG A 425 8.73 -2.94 4.62
N TRP A 426 9.97 -2.48 4.45
CA TRP A 426 10.30 -1.20 3.83
C TRP A 426 10.36 -1.22 2.29
N LEU A 427 10.99 -2.24 1.69
CA LEU A 427 11.29 -2.34 0.25
C LEU A 427 10.68 -3.59 -0.42
N GLY A 428 10.16 -4.54 0.36
CA GLY A 428 9.70 -5.82 -0.15
C GLY A 428 8.42 -5.70 -0.98
N ILE A 429 8.37 -6.48 -2.05
CA ILE A 429 7.21 -6.65 -2.93
C ILE A 429 6.57 -8.03 -2.73
N ASN A 430 5.26 -8.09 -2.90
CA ASN A 430 4.43 -9.28 -2.80
C ASN A 430 3.76 -9.51 -4.17
N PRO A 431 4.48 -10.12 -5.13
CA PRO A 431 3.91 -10.37 -6.45
C PRO A 431 2.68 -11.26 -6.35
N VAL A 432 1.63 -10.91 -7.10
CA VAL A 432 0.32 -11.59 -7.13
C VAL A 432 0.25 -12.66 -8.19
#